data_AF-A0A2V6B1X9-F1
#
_entry.id   AF-A0A2V6B1X9-F1
#
_cell.length_a   1.000
_cell.length_b   1.000
_cell.length_c   1.000
_cell.angle_alpha   90.00
_cell.angle_beta   90.00
_cell.angle_gamma   90.00
#
_symmetry.space_group_name_H-M   'P 1'
#
loop_
_entity.id
_entity.type
_entity.pdbx_description
1 polymer ?
#
loop_
_entity_poly.entity_id
_entity_poly.type
_entity_poly.pdbx_seq_one_letter_code
_entity_poly.pdbx_strand_id
1 'polypeptide(L)' 'MTLTADNKKRVVLPGAAPGDVFVCERKGPEFVLRRVHRAAPPKKRTKAEVLKAIRNWKSVPKIRWEELRKITREP' A
#
# COMPACT_ATOMS: atom_id res chain seq x y z
N MET A 1 21.88 -22.77 -7.89
CA MET A 1 20.91 -22.16 -6.96
C MET A 1 21.17 -22.71 -5.58
N THR A 2 21.63 -21.89 -4.64
CA THR A 2 21.98 -22.33 -3.28
C THR A 2 20.80 -22.03 -2.35
N LEU A 3 20.11 -23.09 -1.93
CA LEU A 3 19.15 -23.07 -0.81
C LEU A 3 19.88 -22.99 0.56
N THR A 4 21.05 -22.35 0.57
CA THR A 4 21.90 -22.26 1.75
C THR A 4 21.57 -20.97 2.48
N ALA A 5 21.29 -21.07 3.76
CA ALA A 5 21.06 -19.89 4.58
C ALA A 5 22.35 -19.05 4.68
N ASP A 6 22.23 -17.73 4.54
CA ASP A 6 23.35 -16.82 4.76
C ASP A 6 23.76 -16.79 6.25
N ASN A 7 24.84 -16.07 6.57
CA ASN A 7 25.31 -15.91 7.95
C ASN A 7 24.26 -15.26 8.89
N LYS A 8 23.21 -14.64 8.33
CA LYS A 8 22.08 -14.03 9.04
C LYS A 8 20.85 -14.94 9.06
N LYS A 9 21.01 -16.22 8.70
CA LYS A 9 19.95 -17.25 8.63
C LYS A 9 18.84 -16.93 7.65
N ARG A 10 19.13 -16.20 6.57
CA ARG A 10 18.18 -15.84 5.51
C ARG A 10 18.39 -16.74 4.31
N VAL A 11 17.30 -17.09 3.62
CA VAL A 11 17.34 -17.93 2.41
C VAL A 11 16.87 -17.10 1.22
N VAL A 12 17.56 -17.23 0.09
CA VAL A 12 17.14 -16.60 -1.16
C VAL A 12 16.08 -17.49 -1.82
N LEU A 13 14.89 -16.94 -2.03
CA LEU A 13 13.78 -17.64 -2.68
C LEU A 13 13.71 -17.24 -4.17
N PRO A 14 14.07 -18.14 -5.11
CA PRO A 14 13.96 -17.84 -6.53
C PRO A 14 12.48 -17.65 -6.93
N GLY A 15 12.17 -16.52 -7.55
CA GLY A 15 10.79 -16.18 -7.98
C GLY A 15 9.95 -15.40 -6.97
N ALA A 16 10.50 -15.06 -5.79
CA ALA A 16 9.87 -14.11 -4.88
C ALA A 16 10.20 -12.67 -5.29
N ALA A 17 9.21 -11.77 -5.22
CA ALA A 17 9.36 -10.34 -5.45
C ALA A 17 9.30 -9.57 -4.12
N PRO A 18 9.91 -8.36 -4.03
CA PRO A 18 9.74 -7.49 -2.88
C PRO A 18 8.26 -7.22 -2.58
N GLY A 19 7.85 -7.43 -1.32
CA GLY A 19 6.47 -7.25 -0.87
C GLY A 19 5.62 -8.53 -0.86
N ASP A 20 6.14 -9.64 -1.41
CA ASP A 20 5.53 -10.95 -1.20
C ASP A 20 5.58 -11.36 0.28
N VAL A 21 4.49 -11.95 0.74
CA VAL A 21 4.35 -12.47 2.10
C VAL A 21 4.20 -13.98 2.00
N PHE A 22 4.92 -14.72 2.83
CA PHE A 22 4.83 -16.17 2.91
C PHE A 22 4.47 -16.58 4.34
N VAL A 23 3.54 -17.51 4.47
CA VAL A 23 3.30 -18.23 5.73
C VAL A 23 4.28 -19.39 5.80
N CYS A 24 4.99 -19.49 6.92
CA CYS A 24 5.96 -20.54 7.18
C CYS A 24 5.31 -21.61 8.07
N GLU A 25 5.16 -22.81 7.54
CA GLU A 25 4.65 -23.98 8.25
C GLU A 25 5.80 -24.98 8.44
N ARG A 26 6.03 -25.44 9.67
CA ARG A 26 7.03 -26.48 9.93
C ARG A 26 6.40 -27.85 9.70
N LYS A 27 7.02 -28.67 8.86
CA LYS A 27 6.62 -30.06 8.60
C LYS A 27 7.81 -30.98 8.91
N GLY A 28 7.95 -31.33 10.20
CA GLY A 28 9.08 -32.14 10.69
C GLY A 28 10.42 -31.39 10.59
N PRO A 29 11.43 -31.93 9.88
CA PRO A 29 12.71 -31.25 9.63
C PRO A 29 12.62 -30.20 8.52
N GLU A 30 11.52 -30.16 7.76
CA GLU A 30 11.34 -29.27 6.61
C GLU A 30 10.48 -28.05 6.97
N PHE A 31 10.67 -26.98 6.20
CA PHE A 31 9.81 -25.79 6.23
C PHE A 31 9.06 -25.66 4.91
N VAL A 32 7.75 -25.48 4.99
CA VAL A 32 6.87 -25.23 3.84
C VAL A 32 6.51 -23.75 3.84
N LEU A 33 6.81 -23.08 2.74
CA LEU A 33 6.46 -21.67 2.54
C LEU A 33 5.25 -21.57 1.61
N ARG A 34 4.13 -21.08 2.13
CA ARG A 34 2.93 -20.79 1.32
C ARG A 34 2.86 -19.30 1.00
N ARG A 35 2.83 -18.94 -0.28
CA ARG A 35 2.67 -17.54 -0.69
C ARG A 35 1.27 -17.05 -0.33
N VAL A 36 1.21 -15.97 0.43
CA VAL A 36 -0.03 -15.29 0.76
C VAL A 36 -0.32 -14.29 -0.36
N HIS A 37 -1.26 -14.66 -1.23
CA HIS A 37 -1.79 -13.71 -2.19
C HIS A 37 -2.68 -12.72 -1.44
N ARG A 38 -2.23 -11.47 -1.32
CA ARG A 38 -3.10 -10.38 -0.89
C ARG A 38 -4.21 -10.25 -1.94
N ALA A 39 -5.44 -9.97 -1.50
CA ALA A 39 -6.48 -9.52 -2.40
C ALA A 39 -5.92 -8.38 -3.25
N ALA A 40 -6.18 -8.41 -4.56
CA ALA A 40 -5.67 -7.41 -5.48
C ALA A 40 -5.92 -6.01 -4.90
N PRO A 41 -4.91 -5.11 -4.90
CA PRO A 41 -5.11 -3.78 -4.37
C PRO A 41 -6.32 -3.15 -5.06
N PRO A 42 -7.18 -2.42 -4.32
CA PRO A 42 -8.35 -1.79 -4.92
C PRO A 42 -7.89 -0.92 -6.07
N LYS A 43 -8.63 -0.96 -7.19
CA LYS A 43 -8.31 -0.15 -8.37
C LYS A 43 -8.12 1.30 -7.93
N LYS A 44 -6.97 1.88 -8.31
CA LYS A 44 -6.71 3.30 -8.06
C LYS A 44 -7.85 4.10 -8.69
N ARG A 45 -8.47 4.98 -7.90
CA ARG A 45 -9.46 5.91 -8.43
C ARG A 45 -8.79 6.80 -9.46
N THR A 46 -9.48 7.04 -10.57
CA THR A 46 -9.08 7.99 -11.58
C THR A 46 -9.06 9.41 -11.01
N LYS A 47 -8.29 10.30 -11.62
CA LYS A 47 -8.25 11.72 -11.24
C LYS A 47 -9.65 12.34 -11.21
N ALA A 48 -10.51 11.97 -12.15
CA ALA A 48 -11.90 12.44 -12.23
C ALA A 48 -12.74 12.00 -11.02
N GLU A 49 -12.63 10.73 -10.61
CA GLU A 49 -13.34 10.20 -9.43
C GLU A 49 -12.88 10.87 -8.14
N VAL A 50 -11.57 11.11 -8.00
CA VAL A 50 -11.01 11.82 -6.85
C VAL A 50 -11.52 13.26 -6.80
N LEU A 51 -11.49 13.98 -7.92
CA LEU A 51 -12.01 15.36 -7.99
C LEU A 51 -13.51 15.44 -7.68
N LYS A 52 -14.31 14.48 -8.17
CA LYS A 52 -15.73 14.37 -7.84
C LYS A 52 -15.93 14.14 -6.34
N ALA A 53 -15.14 13.27 -5.72
CA ALA A 53 -15.19 13.01 -4.29
C ALA A 53 -14.84 14.26 -3.46
N ILE A 54 -13.80 15.01 -3.85
CA ILE A 54 -13.41 16.26 -3.20
C ILE A 54 -14.55 17.29 -3.29
N ARG A 55 -15.15 17.48 -4.47
CA ARG A 55 -16.28 18.41 -4.64
C ARG A 55 -17.50 18.04 -3.81
N ASN A 56 -17.74 16.73 -3.63
CA ASN A 56 -18.86 16.21 -2.86
C ASN A 56 -18.58 16.11 -1.34
N TRP A 57 -17.38 16.48 -0.89
CA TRP A 57 -17.00 16.35 0.50
C TRP A 57 -17.69 17.43 1.34
N LYS A 58 -18.55 17.00 2.27
CA LYS A 58 -19.29 17.85 3.22
C LYS A 58 -18.44 18.83 4.05
N SER A 59 -17.17 18.52 4.26
CA SER A 59 -16.24 19.31 5.09
C SER A 59 -15.46 20.34 4.29
N VAL A 60 -15.54 20.32 2.94
CA VAL A 60 -14.94 21.38 2.13
C VAL A 60 -15.86 22.59 2.20
N PRO A 61 -15.42 23.73 2.76
CA PRO A 61 -16.22 24.94 2.78
C PRO A 61 -16.58 25.32 1.34
N LYS A 62 -17.86 25.56 1.07
CA LYS A 62 -18.32 26.13 -0.21
C LYS A 62 -18.00 27.62 -0.31
N ILE A 63 -16.78 27.98 0.04
CA ILE A 63 -16.28 29.36 0.04
C ILE A 63 -15.52 29.59 -1.26
N ARG A 64 -15.73 30.73 -1.90
CA ARG A 64 -14.95 31.10 -3.09
C ARG A 64 -13.53 31.45 -2.68
N TRP A 65 -12.57 31.15 -3.55
CA TRP A 65 -11.15 31.42 -3.27
C TRP A 65 -10.89 32.89 -2.91
N GLU A 66 -11.64 33.82 -3.50
CA GLU A 66 -11.57 35.25 -3.19
C GLU A 66 -11.95 35.57 -1.75
N GLU A 67 -12.97 34.89 -1.22
CA GLU A 67 -13.47 35.08 0.15
C GLU A 67 -12.52 34.43 1.16
N LEU A 68 -12.00 33.23 0.85
CA LEU A 68 -11.01 32.56 1.69
C LEU A 68 -9.77 33.43 1.87
N ARG A 69 -9.28 34.05 0.79
CA ARG A 69 -8.11 34.95 0.82
C ARG A 69 -8.30 36.18 1.69
N LYS A 70 -9.52 36.69 1.83
CA LYS A 70 -9.82 37.83 2.72
C LYS A 70 -9.78 37.43 4.20
N ILE A 71 -10.14 36.18 4.51
CA ILE A 71 -10.18 35.66 5.87
C ILE A 71 -8.77 35.25 6.33
N THR A 72 -7.93 34.74 5.42
CA THR A 72 -6.64 34.13 5.78
C THR A 72 -5.43 35.04 5.59
N ARG A 73 -5.58 36.23 5.01
CA ARG A 73 -4.50 37.22 4.98
C ARG A 73 -4.57 38.08 6.24
N GLU A 74 -3.49 38.08 7.01
CA GLU A 74 -3.24 39.09 8.04
C GLU A 74 -3.10 40.48 7.38
N PRO A 75 -3.49 41.56 8.10
CA PRO A 75 -3.45 42.94 7.58
C PRO A 75 -2.06 43.41 7.17
#